data_AF-A0A3D4H0E4-F1
#
_entry.id   AF-A0A3D4H0E4-F1
#
_cell.length_a   1.000
_cell.length_b   1.000
_cell.length_c   1.000
_cell.angle_alpha   90.00
_cell.angle_beta   90.00
_cell.angle_gamma   90.00
#
_symmetry.space_group_name_H-M   'P 1'
#
loop_
_entity.id
_entity.type
_entity.pdbx_description
1 polymer ?
#
loop_
_entity_poly.entity_id
_entity_poly.type
_entity_poly.pdbx_seq_one_letter_code
_entity_poly.pdbx_strand_id
1 'polypeptide(L)'
;MKLSKEIRKALQELIDLVGKGNIQEIEIERGFLGKGRIKVVGTNNVAQYALPLPQAATAGTESRSPDPDMEADETDGLHTVPSPMVGMFYRASSPESPPFVEEGDIVNPGQTLCIIEAMKIMNEIEADVK
;
A
#
# COMPACT_ATOMS: atom_id res chain seq x y z
N MET A 1 -16.59 36.26 -9.46
CA MET A 1 -17.26 35.08 -10.07
C MET A 1 -16.56 34.49 -11.31
N LYS A 2 -15.65 35.19 -12.01
CA LYS A 2 -14.95 34.63 -13.20
C LYS A 2 -13.91 33.54 -12.86
N LEU A 3 -13.18 33.73 -11.75
CA LEU A 3 -12.12 32.83 -11.29
C LEU A 3 -12.60 31.38 -11.00
N SER A 4 -13.85 31.20 -10.57
CA SER A 4 -14.42 29.87 -10.30
C SER A 4 -14.73 29.06 -11.56
N LYS A 5 -15.07 29.71 -12.69
CA LYS A 5 -15.37 29.02 -13.95
C LYS A 5 -14.12 28.50 -14.64
N GLU A 6 -13.02 29.27 -14.59
CA GLU A 6 -11.74 28.86 -15.15
C GLU A 6 -11.13 27.68 -14.38
N ILE A 7 -11.20 27.70 -13.04
CA ILE A 7 -10.74 26.59 -12.20
C ILE A 7 -11.53 25.31 -12.47
N ARG A 8 -12.87 25.41 -12.61
CA ARG A 8 -13.72 24.25 -12.94
C ARG A 8 -13.42 23.67 -14.32
N LYS A 9 -13.16 24.54 -15.32
CA LYS A 9 -12.80 24.10 -16.66
C LYS A 9 -11.43 23.39 -16.68
N ALA A 10 -10.44 23.93 -15.97
CA ALA A 10 -9.12 23.31 -15.83
C ALA A 10 -9.18 21.96 -15.11
N LEU A 11 -10.02 21.83 -14.07
CA LEU A 11 -10.25 20.54 -13.41
C LEU A 11 -10.90 19.52 -14.34
N GLN A 12 -11.89 19.93 -15.14
CA GLN A 12 -12.55 19.04 -16.10
C GLN A 12 -11.59 18.53 -17.18
N GLU A 13 -10.74 19.42 -17.69
CA GLU A 13 -9.71 19.08 -18.69
C GLU A 13 -8.65 18.13 -18.12
N LEU A 14 -8.29 18.30 -16.84
CA LEU A 14 -7.39 17.37 -16.14
C LEU A 14 -8.02 15.98 -16.03
N ILE A 15 -9.29 15.89 -15.61
CA ILE A 15 -10.03 14.62 -15.47
C ILE A 15 -10.13 13.90 -16.83
N ASP A 16 -10.41 14.64 -17.91
CA ASP A 16 -10.49 14.06 -19.26
C ASP A 16 -9.14 13.55 -19.77
N LEU A 17 -8.04 14.23 -19.43
CA LEU A 17 -6.69 13.81 -19.80
C LEU A 17 -6.26 12.54 -19.04
N VAL A 18 -6.73 12.42 -17.81
CA VAL A 18 -6.52 11.24 -16.96
C VAL A 18 -7.37 10.07 -17.42
N GLY A 19 -8.64 10.30 -17.77
CA GLY A 19 -9.52 9.25 -18.30
C GLY A 19 -9.08 8.68 -19.65
N LYS A 20 -8.31 9.44 -20.44
CA LYS A 20 -7.75 8.98 -21.73
C LYS A 20 -6.38 8.31 -21.60
N GLY A 21 -5.68 8.50 -20.48
CA GLY A 21 -4.39 7.87 -20.22
C GLY A 21 -4.53 6.69 -19.26
N ASN A 22 -3.66 5.69 -19.37
CA ASN A 22 -3.56 4.63 -18.37
C ASN A 22 -2.77 5.15 -17.14
N ILE A 23 -3.29 6.19 -16.49
CA ILE A 23 -2.62 6.91 -15.40
C ILE A 23 -3.10 6.32 -14.08
N GLN A 24 -2.19 5.69 -13.34
CA GLN A 24 -2.51 5.10 -12.03
C GLN A 24 -2.36 6.10 -10.88
N GLU A 25 -1.48 7.11 -11.02
CA GLU A 25 -1.18 8.06 -9.95
C GLU A 25 -0.85 9.45 -10.50
N ILE A 26 -1.31 10.49 -9.79
CA ILE A 26 -1.07 11.90 -10.12
C ILE A 26 -0.70 12.64 -8.83
N GLU A 27 0.56 13.04 -8.74
CA GLU A 27 1.06 13.87 -7.65
C GLU A 27 1.12 15.33 -8.10
N ILE A 28 0.45 16.23 -7.37
CA ILE A 28 0.38 17.66 -7.66
C ILE A 28 1.01 18.43 -6.50
N GLU A 29 2.24 18.89 -6.69
CA GLU A 29 2.95 19.71 -5.70
C GLU A 29 2.73 21.21 -6.02
N ARG A 30 2.05 21.95 -5.14
CA ARG A 30 1.86 23.40 -5.30
C ARG A 30 3.01 24.17 -4.66
N GLY A 31 4.02 24.50 -5.47
CA GLY A 31 5.06 25.45 -5.06
C GLY A 31 4.47 26.85 -4.80
N PHE A 32 4.93 27.50 -3.73
CA PHE A 32 4.50 28.84 -3.28
C PHE A 32 4.60 29.95 -4.35
N LEU A 33 5.40 29.75 -5.41
CA LEU A 33 5.54 30.69 -6.54
C LEU A 33 4.84 30.24 -7.84
N GLY A 34 3.85 29.33 -7.77
CA GLY A 34 3.01 28.98 -8.92
C GLY A 34 3.68 28.09 -9.98
N LYS A 35 4.87 27.56 -9.71
CA LYS A 35 5.50 26.51 -10.53
C LYS A 35 5.25 25.15 -9.87
N GLY A 36 4.18 24.48 -10.27
CA GLY A 36 3.92 23.09 -9.89
C GLY A 36 4.60 22.12 -10.86
N ARG A 37 5.07 20.97 -10.35
CA ARG A 37 5.54 19.85 -11.19
C ARG A 37 4.43 18.81 -11.22
N ILE A 38 4.14 18.28 -12.41
CA ILE A 38 3.20 17.17 -12.60
C ILE A 38 4.05 15.96 -12.99
N LYS A 39 3.99 14.90 -12.17
CA LYS A 39 4.67 13.63 -12.45
C LYS A 39 3.60 12.62 -12.87
N VAL A 40 3.70 12.16 -14.11
CA VAL A 40 2.79 11.14 -14.67
C VAL A 40 3.57 9.83 -14.78
N VAL A 41 3.12 8.79 -14.07
CA VAL A 41 3.71 7.45 -14.13
C VAL A 41 2.81 6.56 -14.97
N GLY A 42 3.26 6.22 -16.17
CA GLY A 42 2.61 5.26 -17.06
C GLY A 42 3.39 3.95 -17.11
N THR A 43 2.69 2.82 -17.08
CA THR A 43 3.31 1.50 -17.22
C THR A 43 3.74 1.26 -18.67
N ASN A 44 5.04 1.32 -18.93
CA ASN A 44 5.61 0.60 -20.08
C ASN A 44 5.71 -0.86 -19.66
N ASN A 45 4.90 -1.72 -20.29
CA ASN A 45 5.02 -3.17 -20.14
C ASN A 45 6.39 -3.58 -20.72
N VAL A 46 7.35 -3.85 -19.84
CA VAL A 46 8.65 -4.39 -20.23
C VAL A 46 8.53 -5.91 -20.25
N ALA A 47 8.56 -6.48 -21.46
CA ALA A 47 8.62 -7.91 -21.67
C ALA A 47 9.85 -8.49 -20.95
N GLN A 48 9.59 -9.41 -20.04
CA GLN A 48 10.59 -10.05 -19.18
C GLN A 48 11.36 -11.09 -20.00
N TYR A 49 12.59 -10.76 -20.41
CA TYR A 49 13.51 -11.74 -21.00
C TYR A 49 14.16 -12.55 -19.88
N ALA A 50 13.89 -13.85 -19.86
CA ALA A 50 14.53 -14.79 -18.96
C ALA A 50 15.97 -15.07 -19.41
N LEU A 51 16.94 -14.86 -18.53
CA LEU A 51 18.31 -15.34 -18.69
C LEU A 51 18.50 -16.62 -17.86
N PRO A 52 19.25 -17.63 -18.35
CA PRO A 52 19.55 -18.81 -17.55
C PRO A 52 20.63 -18.51 -16.51
N LEU A 53 20.38 -18.88 -15.26
CA LEU A 53 21.34 -18.76 -14.15
C LEU A 53 22.26 -20.00 -14.07
N PRO A 54 23.56 -19.82 -13.77
CA PRO A 54 24.47 -20.93 -13.51
C PRO A 54 24.23 -21.51 -12.11
N GLN A 55 24.17 -22.84 -12.02
CA GLN A 55 23.99 -23.58 -10.78
C GLN A 55 25.30 -23.59 -9.96
N ALA A 56 25.28 -22.94 -8.80
CA ALA A 56 26.31 -23.07 -7.79
C ALA A 56 25.79 -23.96 -6.65
N ALA A 57 26.60 -24.95 -6.27
CA ALA A 57 26.33 -25.88 -5.20
C ALA A 57 26.87 -25.37 -3.84
N THR A 58 26.17 -25.79 -2.79
CA THR A 58 26.60 -26.06 -1.40
C THR A 58 26.27 -25.07 -0.27
N ALA A 59 25.97 -25.72 0.86
CA ALA A 59 25.83 -25.30 2.25
C ALA A 59 24.44 -24.78 2.67
N GLY A 60 23.77 -25.64 3.46
CA GLY A 60 22.41 -25.47 3.93
C GLY A 60 22.20 -24.30 4.88
N THR A 61 21.14 -23.57 4.61
CA THR A 61 20.32 -22.84 5.57
C THR A 61 18.91 -22.98 5.00
N GLU A 62 18.01 -23.57 5.78
CA GLU A 62 16.64 -23.86 5.38
C GLU A 62 15.95 -22.59 4.87
N SER A 63 15.82 -22.49 3.55
CA SER A 63 14.92 -21.56 2.90
C SER A 63 13.53 -22.18 3.01
N ARG A 64 12.76 -21.72 3.98
CA ARG A 64 11.34 -22.08 4.12
C ARG A 64 10.60 -21.40 2.96
N SER A 65 10.42 -22.12 1.86
CA SER A 65 9.48 -21.75 0.80
C SER A 65 8.10 -21.52 1.44
N PRO A 66 7.34 -20.49 1.06
CA PRO A 66 5.96 -20.37 1.51
C PRO A 66 5.19 -21.57 0.93
N ASP A 67 4.65 -22.39 1.82
CA ASP A 67 3.75 -23.48 1.47
C ASP A 67 2.49 -22.87 0.85
N PRO A 68 2.06 -23.28 -0.35
CA PRO A 68 0.84 -22.75 -0.98
C PRO A 68 -0.45 -23.30 -0.35
N ASP A 69 -0.35 -24.26 0.58
CA ASP A 69 -1.49 -24.95 1.22
C ASP A 69 -1.61 -24.58 2.71
N MET A 70 -1.53 -23.28 3.05
CA MET A 70 -2.08 -22.83 4.33
C MET A 70 -3.61 -22.71 4.14
N GLU A 71 -4.29 -23.84 4.30
CA GLU A 71 -5.75 -23.90 4.40
C GLU A 71 -6.20 -22.85 5.41
N ALA A 72 -6.98 -21.86 4.94
CA ALA A 72 -7.60 -20.89 5.80
C ALA A 72 -8.58 -21.64 6.70
N ASP A 73 -8.23 -21.77 7.98
CA ASP A 73 -9.13 -22.26 9.02
C ASP A 73 -10.49 -21.56 8.87
N GLU A 74 -11.57 -22.33 8.98
CA GLU A 74 -12.93 -21.82 8.86
C GLU A 74 -13.17 -20.69 9.88
N THR A 75 -13.20 -19.44 9.40
CA THR A 75 -13.40 -18.23 10.20
C THR A 75 -14.88 -18.00 10.58
N ASP A 76 -15.64 -19.08 10.78
CA ASP A 76 -17.09 -19.00 10.96
C ASP A 76 -17.41 -18.18 12.23
N GLY A 77 -17.88 -16.93 12.02
CA GLY A 77 -18.19 -15.97 13.08
C GLY A 77 -17.05 -15.04 13.51
N LEU A 78 -15.87 -15.08 12.89
CA LEU A 78 -14.75 -14.17 13.15
C LEU A 78 -14.69 -13.06 12.09
N HIS A 79 -14.41 -11.83 12.53
CA HIS A 79 -14.15 -10.72 11.61
C HIS A 79 -12.66 -10.61 11.31
N THR A 80 -12.31 -10.68 10.03
CA THR A 80 -10.93 -10.56 9.56
C THR A 80 -10.68 -9.13 9.06
N VAL A 81 -9.61 -8.49 9.54
CA VAL A 81 -9.13 -7.20 9.03
C VAL A 81 -8.01 -7.45 8.02
N PRO A 82 -8.28 -7.44 6.70
CA PRO A 82 -7.25 -7.71 5.71
C PRO A 82 -6.31 -6.51 5.54
N SER A 83 -5.04 -6.78 5.19
CA SER A 83 -4.13 -5.70 4.81
C SER A 83 -4.54 -5.08 3.46
N PRO A 84 -4.66 -3.75 3.36
CA PRO A 84 -4.98 -3.09 2.09
C PRO A 84 -3.79 -3.03 1.12
N MET A 85 -2.58 -3.39 1.58
CA MET A 85 -1.35 -3.31 0.81
C MET A 85 -0.35 -4.41 1.17
N VAL A 86 0.60 -4.67 0.28
CA VAL A 86 1.73 -5.56 0.55
C VAL A 86 2.83 -4.78 1.25
N GLY A 87 3.33 -5.30 2.37
CA GLY A 87 4.36 -4.64 3.16
C GLY A 87 4.89 -5.52 4.29
N MET A 88 5.72 -4.92 5.16
CA MET A 88 6.22 -5.55 6.37
C MET A 88 5.29 -5.24 7.56
N PHE A 89 4.89 -6.27 8.30
CA PHE A 89 3.98 -6.14 9.44
C PHE A 89 4.73 -5.88 10.74
N TYR A 90 4.26 -4.92 11.52
CA TYR A 90 4.76 -4.57 12.84
C TYR A 90 3.62 -4.53 13.86
N ARG A 91 3.81 -5.21 14.99
CA ARG A 91 2.85 -5.22 16.11
C ARG A 91 2.92 -3.98 16.99
N ALA A 92 3.99 -3.19 16.89
CA ALA A 92 4.28 -2.05 17.76
C ALA A 92 4.83 -0.87 16.96
N SER A 93 4.75 0.34 17.52
CA SER A 93 5.25 1.57 16.89
C SER A 93 6.78 1.65 16.80
N SER A 94 7.49 0.90 17.64
CA SER A 94 8.95 0.80 17.66
C SER A 94 9.39 -0.53 18.28
N PRO A 95 10.66 -0.95 18.14
CA PRO A 95 11.15 -2.21 18.72
C PRO A 95 11.07 -2.29 20.25
N GLU A 96 11.08 -1.15 20.94
CA GLU A 96 11.03 -1.08 22.41
C GLU A 96 9.61 -0.78 22.93
N SER A 97 8.68 -0.45 22.03
CA SER A 97 7.28 -0.18 22.38
C SER A 97 6.50 -1.48 22.62
N PRO A 98 5.51 -1.48 23.51
CA PRO A 98 4.56 -2.59 23.61
C PRO A 98 3.74 -2.71 22.30
N PRO A 99 3.17 -3.90 22.01
CA PRO A 99 2.23 -4.07 20.92
C PRO A 99 1.01 -3.14 21.04
N PHE A 100 0.41 -2.78 19.91
CA PHE A 100 -0.82 -2.01 19.88
C PHE A 100 -1.99 -2.76 20.53
N VAL A 101 -2.03 -4.08 20.36
CA VAL A 101 -3.04 -5.00 20.92
C VAL A 101 -2.43 -6.38 21.24
N GLU A 102 -2.99 -7.04 22.25
CA GLU A 102 -2.73 -8.42 22.63
C GLU A 102 -4.00 -9.30 22.54
N GLU A 103 -3.81 -10.61 22.56
CA GLU A 103 -4.93 -11.54 22.56
C GLU A 103 -5.79 -11.39 23.81
N GLY A 104 -7.11 -11.29 23.63
CA GLY A 104 -8.06 -11.05 24.71
C GLY A 104 -8.37 -9.58 24.99
N ASP A 105 -7.67 -8.64 24.33
CA ASP A 105 -8.00 -7.22 24.42
C ASP A 105 -9.35 -6.90 23.78
N ILE A 106 -10.07 -5.96 24.40
CA ILE A 106 -11.26 -5.37 23.80
C ILE A 106 -10.81 -4.23 22.89
N VAL A 107 -11.07 -4.35 21.59
CA VAL A 107 -10.74 -3.35 20.57
C VAL A 107 -11.96 -2.50 20.21
N ASN A 108 -11.74 -1.20 19.98
CA ASN A 108 -12.79 -0.28 19.55
C ASN A 108 -12.59 0.14 18.09
N PRO A 109 -13.65 0.52 17.35
CA PRO A 109 -13.49 1.09 16.01
C PRO A 109 -12.52 2.27 15.99
N GLY A 110 -11.60 2.28 15.03
CA GLY A 110 -10.54 3.29 14.91
C GLY A 110 -9.31 3.05 15.79
N GLN A 111 -9.30 2.00 16.62
CA GLN A 111 -8.11 1.64 17.40
C GLN A 111 -7.05 1.02 16.48
N THR A 112 -5.82 1.53 16.54
CA THR A 112 -4.68 0.96 15.81
C THR A 112 -4.42 -0.48 16.28
N LEU A 113 -4.30 -1.40 15.33
CA LEU A 113 -4.05 -2.82 15.55
C LEU A 113 -2.60 -3.19 15.23
N CYS A 114 -2.04 -2.61 14.17
CA CYS A 114 -0.69 -2.87 13.70
C CYS A 114 -0.22 -1.77 12.73
N ILE A 115 1.04 -1.85 12.31
CA ILE A 115 1.59 -1.05 11.22
C ILE A 115 1.97 -1.97 10.06
N ILE A 116 1.69 -1.53 8.84
CA ILE A 116 2.24 -2.09 7.61
C ILE A 116 3.23 -1.10 7.01
N GLU A 117 4.50 -1.47 6.93
CA GLU A 117 5.51 -0.70 6.22
C GLU A 117 5.50 -1.06 4.73
N ALA A 118 5.18 -0.09 3.88
CA ALA A 118 5.29 -0.21 2.44
C ALA A 118 6.09 0.96 1.89
N MET A 119 7.17 0.66 1.14
CA MET A 119 8.01 1.67 0.49
C MET A 119 8.52 2.77 1.44
N LYS A 120 8.90 2.41 2.68
CA LYS A 120 9.33 3.32 3.78
C LYS A 120 8.22 4.21 4.37
N ILE A 121 6.97 3.90 4.10
CA ILE A 121 5.81 4.55 4.71
C ILE A 121 5.23 3.59 5.76
N MET A 122 5.09 4.09 6.99
CA MET A 122 4.47 3.36 8.10
C MET A 122 2.98 3.65 8.12
N ASN A 123 2.17 2.72 7.61
CA ASN A 123 0.71 2.87 7.59
C ASN A 123 0.10 2.12 8.77
N GLU A 124 -0.64 2.83 9.61
CA GLU A 124 -1.42 2.23 10.69
C GLU A 124 -2.66 1.54 10.14
N ILE A 125 -2.95 0.34 10.65
CA ILE A 125 -4.18 -0.40 10.37
C ILE A 125 -5.08 -0.28 11.58
N GLU A 126 -6.29 0.22 11.38
CA GLU A 126 -7.28 0.44 12.44
C GLU A 126 -8.38 -0.62 12.42
N ALA A 127 -9.00 -0.87 13.58
CA ALA A 127 -10.18 -1.71 13.67
C ALA A 127 -11.38 -1.04 12.96
N ASP A 128 -12.04 -1.80 12.08
CA ASP A 128 -13.16 -1.36 11.24
C ASP A 128 -14.54 -1.77 11.78
N VAL A 129 -14.57 -2.59 12.83
CA VAL A 129 -15.80 -3.14 13.42
C VAL A 129 -15.85 -2.95 14.94
N LYS A 130 -17.06 -3.10 15.49
CA LYS A 130 -17.38 -2.91 16.91
C LYS A 130 -17.82 -4.21 17.55
#